data_AF-A0A2G4E0W1-F1
#
_entry.id   AF-A0A2G4E0W1-F1
#
_cell.length_a   1.000
_cell.length_b   1.000
_cell.length_c   1.000
_cell.angle_alpha   90.00
_cell.angle_beta   90.00
_cell.angle_gamma   90.00
#
_symmetry.space_group_name_H-M   'P 1'
#
loop_
_entity.id
_entity.type
_entity.pdbx_description
1 polymer ?
#
loop_
_entity_poly.entity_id
_entity_poly.type
_entity_poly.pdbx_seq_one_letter_code
_entity_poly.pdbx_strand_id
1 'polypeptide(L)'
;MRAALANRMQSVVNIALGASLSTVILTVPVMEGMALYSGQAFQMAMTPVQTVMIFVTLLVCAINLNDGETNAIEGMTHFVLFATFIMLSLMGL
;
A
#
# COMPACT_ATOMS: atom_id res chain seq x y z
N MET A 1 -2.49 14.57 -7.00
CA MET A 1 -3.30 15.71 -6.53
C MET A 1 -3.91 16.57 -7.66
N ARG A 2 -3.16 17.11 -8.64
CA ARG A 2 -3.75 17.94 -9.72
C ARG A 2 -4.91 17.26 -10.47
N ALA A 3 -4.77 15.97 -10.78
CA ALA A 3 -5.83 15.19 -11.44
C ALA A 3 -7.06 14.95 -10.54
N ALA A 4 -6.87 14.81 -9.22
CA ALA A 4 -7.97 14.67 -8.26
C ALA A 4 -8.79 15.96 -8.17
N LEU A 5 -8.11 17.12 -8.09
CA LEU A 5 -8.76 18.44 -8.10
C LEU A 5 -9.48 18.74 -9.42
N ALA A 6 -9.04 18.12 -10.52
CA ALA A 6 -9.69 18.18 -11.84
C ALA A 6 -10.77 17.11 -12.04
N ASN A 7 -11.24 16.47 -10.98
CA ASN A 7 -12.27 15.42 -10.99
C ASN A 7 -11.94 14.20 -11.88
N ARG A 8 -10.65 13.89 -12.06
CA ARG A 8 -10.16 12.72 -12.83
C ARG A 8 -9.75 11.58 -11.88
N MET A 9 -10.69 11.11 -11.07
CA MET A 9 -10.44 10.12 -10.02
C MET A 9 -9.91 8.79 -10.55
N GLN A 10 -10.41 8.31 -11.69
CA GLN A 10 -9.93 7.07 -12.31
C GLN A 10 -8.44 7.12 -12.66
N SER A 11 -7.93 8.25 -13.17
CA SER A 11 -6.49 8.41 -13.45
C SER A 11 -5.66 8.41 -12.16
N VAL A 12 -6.17 9.04 -11.10
CA VAL A 12 -5.51 9.07 -9.78
C VAL A 12 -5.41 7.67 -9.20
N VAL A 13 -6.52 6.93 -9.23
CA VAL A 13 -6.61 5.54 -8.75
C VAL A 13 -5.69 4.63 -9.57
N ASN A 14 -5.72 4.71 -10.90
CA ASN A 14 -4.86 3.88 -11.75
C ASN A 14 -3.38 4.13 -11.50
N ILE A 15 -2.96 5.39 -11.28
CA ILE A 15 -1.58 5.72 -10.92
C ILE A 15 -1.23 5.16 -9.53
N ALA A 16 -2.11 5.32 -8.54
CA ALA A 16 -1.86 4.86 -7.17
C ALA A 16 -1.78 3.32 -7.07
N LEU A 17 -2.73 2.61 -7.68
CA LEU A 17 -2.72 1.15 -7.75
C LEU A 17 -1.56 0.63 -8.58
N GLY A 18 -1.28 1.25 -9.73
CA GLY A 18 -0.16 0.87 -10.60
C GLY A 18 1.19 1.01 -9.91
N ALA A 19 1.41 2.10 -9.17
CA ALA A 19 2.62 2.30 -8.38
C ALA A 19 2.74 1.24 -7.26
N SER A 20 1.65 1.00 -6.52
CA SER A 20 1.63 0.02 -5.42
C SER A 20 1.89 -1.40 -5.91
N LEU A 21 1.24 -1.80 -7.01
CA LEU A 21 1.45 -3.10 -7.66
C LEU A 21 2.89 -3.24 -8.18
N SER A 22 3.47 -2.18 -8.74
CA SER A 22 4.87 -2.22 -9.19
C SER A 22 5.83 -2.49 -8.02
N THR A 23 5.59 -1.92 -6.84
CA THR A 23 6.42 -2.21 -5.67
C THR A 23 6.29 -3.66 -5.22
N VAL A 24 5.07 -4.18 -5.13
CA VAL A 24 4.80 -5.54 -4.62
C VAL A 24 5.24 -6.62 -5.60
N ILE A 25 4.98 -6.45 -6.91
CA ILE A 25 5.22 -7.48 -7.93
C ILE A 25 6.63 -7.38 -8.51
N LEU A 26 7.25 -6.20 -8.53
CA LEU A 26 8.56 -5.99 -9.15
C LEU A 26 9.64 -5.65 -8.12
N THR A 27 9.49 -4.56 -7.38
CA THR A 27 10.58 -4.06 -6.52
C THR A 27 10.95 -5.05 -5.42
N VAL A 28 9.98 -5.63 -4.73
CA VAL A 28 10.21 -6.61 -3.66
C VAL A 28 10.88 -7.89 -4.20
N PRO A 29 10.36 -8.57 -5.24
CA PRO A 29 11.00 -9.76 -5.78
C PRO A 29 12.38 -9.52 -6.40
N VAL A 30 12.61 -8.34 -7.01
CA VAL A 30 13.93 -7.99 -7.53
C VAL A 30 14.94 -7.84 -6.40
N MET A 31 14.57 -7.16 -5.31
CA MET A 31 15.43 -7.03 -4.12
C MET A 31 15.72 -8.40 -3.49
N GLU A 32 14.70 -9.24 -3.32
CA GLU A 32 14.86 -10.60 -2.82
C GLU A 32 15.78 -11.44 -3.74
N GLY A 33 15.56 -11.38 -5.05
CA GLY A 33 16.38 -12.09 -6.04
C GLY A 33 17.85 -11.64 -6.02
N MET A 34 18.11 -10.33 -5.90
CA MET A 34 19.47 -9.80 -5.77
C MET A 34 20.15 -10.23 -4.48
N ALA A 35 19.41 -10.29 -3.36
CA ALA A 35 19.95 -10.71 -2.08
C ALA A 35 20.28 -12.21 -2.07
N LEU A 36 19.40 -13.05 -2.64
CA LEU A 36 19.66 -14.48 -2.86
C LEU A 36 20.91 -14.68 -3.73
N TYR A 37 21.06 -13.89 -4.80
CA TYR A 37 22.24 -13.95 -5.67
C TYR A 37 23.52 -13.52 -4.95
N SER A 38 23.45 -12.47 -4.11
CA SER A 38 24.61 -11.95 -3.37
C SER A 38 24.93 -12.74 -2.10
N GLY A 39 24.16 -13.78 -1.78
CA GLY A 39 24.31 -14.58 -0.57
C GLY A 39 24.01 -13.83 0.73
N GLN A 40 23.34 -12.67 0.66
CA GLN A 40 22.93 -11.92 1.83
C GLN A 40 21.57 -12.43 2.33
N ALA A 41 21.45 -12.63 3.65
CA ALA A 41 20.18 -12.96 4.27
C ALA A 41 19.23 -11.77 4.18
N PHE A 42 18.33 -11.78 3.20
CA PHE A 42 17.25 -10.81 3.11
C PHE A 42 16.18 -11.19 4.12
N GLN A 43 16.17 -10.52 5.27
CA GLN A 43 15.04 -10.56 6.17
C GLN A 43 14.15 -9.36 5.85
N MET A 44 12.92 -9.64 5.41
CA MET A 44 11.86 -8.65 5.52
C MET A 44 11.72 -8.31 7.01
N ALA A 45 12.27 -7.16 7.41
CA ALA A 45 12.16 -6.64 8.78
C ALA A 45 10.73 -6.16 9.12
N MET A 46 9.73 -6.80 8.51
CA MET A 46 8.31 -6.56 8.76
C MET A 46 7.83 -7.53 9.82
N THR A 47 7.17 -6.99 10.83
CA THR A 47 6.51 -7.83 11.81
C THR A 47 5.27 -8.50 11.18
N PRO A 48 4.77 -9.59 11.78
CA PRO A 48 3.49 -10.17 11.36
C PRO A 48 2.33 -9.17 11.36
N VAL A 49 2.35 -8.19 12.28
CA VAL A 49 1.32 -7.16 12.40
C VAL A 49 1.36 -6.19 11.22
N GLN A 50 2.55 -5.74 10.83
CA GLN A 50 2.73 -4.86 9.66
C GLN A 50 2.28 -5.56 8.36
N THR A 51 2.58 -6.85 8.22
CA THR A 51 2.14 -7.65 7.07
C THR A 51 0.61 -7.73 6.99
N VAL A 52 -0.06 -8.00 8.12
CA VAL A 52 -1.52 -8.03 8.19
C VAL A 52 -2.11 -6.64 7.88
N MET A 53 -1.52 -5.57 8.41
CA MET A 53 -1.95 -4.20 8.14
C MET A 53 -1.90 -3.83 6.66
N ILE A 54 -0.83 -4.22 5.95
CA ILE A 54 -0.74 -4.02 4.49
C ILE A 54 -1.85 -4.79 3.78
N PHE A 55 -2.08 -6.04 4.16
CA PHE A 55 -3.10 -6.88 3.54
C PHE A 55 -4.51 -6.31 3.75
N VAL A 56 -4.83 -5.87 4.97
CA VAL A 56 -6.10 -5.20 5.30
C VAL A 56 -6.24 -3.89 4.53
N THR A 57 -5.18 -3.09 4.42
CA THR A 57 -5.22 -1.81 3.69
C THR A 57 -5.50 -2.02 2.20
N LEU A 58 -4.86 -3.02 1.59
CA LEU A 58 -5.12 -3.40 0.19
C LEU A 58 -6.55 -3.94 0.00
N LEU A 59 -7.04 -4.75 0.94
CA LEU A 59 -8.40 -5.30 0.88
C LEU A 59 -9.46 -4.20 1.00
N VAL A 60 -9.33 -3.29 1.97
CA VAL A 60 -10.21 -2.13 2.11
C VAL A 60 -10.14 -1.23 0.87
N CYS A 61 -8.96 -1.11 0.25
CA CYS A 61 -8.78 -0.33 -0.98
C CYS A 61 -9.53 -0.97 -2.15
N ALA A 62 -9.45 -2.28 -2.29
CA ALA A 62 -10.18 -3.02 -3.33
C ALA A 62 -11.70 -2.93 -3.14
N ILE A 63 -12.18 -2.94 -1.89
CA ILE A 63 -13.61 -2.81 -1.57
C ILE A 63 -14.10 -1.40 -1.91
N ASN A 64 -13.46 -0.35 -1.38
CA ASN A 64 -13.87 1.04 -1.59
C ASN A 64 -13.82 1.46 -3.07
N LEU A 65 -12.91 0.87 -3.86
CA LEU A 65 -12.79 1.18 -5.29
C LEU A 65 -13.76 0.38 -6.17
N ASN A 66 -14.49 -0.60 -5.62
CA ASN A 66 -15.40 -1.46 -6.39
C ASN A 66 -16.68 -0.72 -6.80
N ASP A 67 -17.18 0.15 -5.93
CA ASP A 67 -18.45 0.86 -6.14
C ASP A 67 -18.38 1.96 -7.21
N GLY A 68 -17.18 2.29 -7.72
CA GLY A 68 -16.97 3.23 -8.82
C GLY A 68 -17.16 4.71 -8.46
N GLU A 69 -17.79 5.01 -7.32
CA GLU A 69 -17.79 6.33 -6.69
C GLU A 69 -16.63 6.47 -5.71
N THR A 70 -16.14 7.69 -5.48
CA THR A 70 -15.09 7.94 -4.49
C THR A 70 -15.62 8.91 -3.45
N ASN A 71 -15.75 8.47 -2.20
CA ASN A 71 -16.26 9.31 -1.12
C ASN A 71 -15.11 9.82 -0.22
N ALA A 72 -15.26 11.05 0.29
CA ALA A 72 -14.35 11.61 1.29
C ALA A 72 -14.30 10.75 2.58
N ILE A 73 -15.41 10.11 2.94
CA ILE A 73 -15.49 9.23 4.11
C ILE A 73 -14.66 7.95 3.89
N GLU A 74 -14.71 7.36 2.70
CA GLU A 74 -13.90 6.18 2.34
C GLU A 74 -12.40 6.52 2.37
N GLY A 75 -12.03 7.69 1.87
CA GLY A 75 -10.65 8.20 1.95
C GLY A 75 -10.18 8.40 3.39
N MET A 76 -11.07 8.81 4.30
CA MET A 76 -10.74 8.95 5.72
C MET A 76 -10.40 7.60 6.36
N THR A 77 -11.09 6.52 5.99
CA THR A 77 -10.79 5.16 6.47
C THR A 77 -9.36 4.76 6.11
N HIS A 78 -8.91 5.03 4.88
CA HIS A 78 -7.52 4.80 4.48
C HIS A 78 -6.52 5.62 5.27
N PHE A 79 -6.87 6.87 5.61
CA PHE A 79 -6.03 7.74 6.41
C PHE A 79 -5.88 7.24 7.86
N VAL A 80 -6.97 6.72 8.45
CA VAL A 80 -6.95 6.10 9.77
C VAL A 80 -6.11 4.82 9.77
N LEU A 81 -6.27 3.95 8.76
CA LEU A 81 -5.43 2.76 8.62
C LEU A 81 -3.94 3.12 8.51
N PHE A 82 -3.61 4.15 7.74
CA PHE A 82 -2.25 4.65 7.61
C PHE A 82 -1.70 5.24 8.92
N ALA A 83 -2.51 6.00 9.66
CA ALA A 83 -2.12 6.52 10.97
C ALA A 83 -1.85 5.39 11.98
N THR A 84 -2.69 4.35 11.97
CA THR A 84 -2.47 3.14 12.79
C THR A 84 -1.19 2.41 12.38
N PHE A 85 -0.89 2.31 11.09
CA PHE A 85 0.36 1.73 10.61
C PHE A 85 1.59 2.51 11.11
N ILE A 86 1.55 3.85 11.07
CA ILE A 86 2.61 4.70 11.63
C ILE A 86 2.76 4.45 13.12
N MET A 87 1.65 4.44 13.87
CA MET A 87 1.68 4.20 15.32
C MET A 87 2.34 2.86 15.65
N LEU A 88 1.93 1.78 14.98
CA LEU A 88 2.52 0.44 15.18
C LEU A 88 4.02 0.43 14.86
N SER A 89 4.39 1.01 13.72
CA SER A 89 5.78 1.10 13.28
C SER A 89 6.66 1.88 14.28
N LEU A 90 6.14 2.97 14.85
CA LEU A 90 6.83 3.74 15.88
C LEU A 90 6.99 2.97 17.20
N MET A 91 6.06 2.06 17.51
CA MET A 91 6.15 1.18 18.68
C MET A 91 7.13 0.01 18.49
N GLY A 92 7.73 -0.14 17.29
CA GLY A 92 8.57 -1.29 16.95
C GLY A 92 7.78 -2.58 16.70
N LEU A 93 6.48 -2.44 16.45
CA LEU A 93 5.55 -3.50 16.07
C LEU A 93 5.19 -3.37 14.60
#